data_AF-A0A358QXL3-F1
#
_entry.id   AF-A0A358QXL3-F1
#
_cell.length_a   1.000
_cell.length_b   1.000
_cell.length_c   1.000
_cell.angle_alpha   90.00
_cell.angle_beta   90.00
_cell.angle_gamma   90.00
#
_symmetry.space_group_name_H-M   'P 1'
#
loop_
_entity.id
_entity.type
_entity.pdbx_description
1 polymer ?
#
loop_
_entity_poly.entity_id
_entity_poly.type
_entity_poly.pdbx_seq_one_letter_code
_entity_poly.pdbx_strand_id
1 'polypeptide(L)'
;MSCWSICELQYMIDYYKELGPSKVAKYLGRDPNSVSSMAGVLGIRRDREPEYSEEDEQFLRKNWGKMTVKAIARRLKRSDASVETKAKKLKLGPIYNPGYFTQNEIEKITGINHQSLKKYIDQGLLKATRSKSEKGGRKQVSPKELERFLSENPDKWDSRKSKDVIKAIRKKELEYEKTKVRRTEGAIDRKVPEIIRDRFIEFVVQVAMDASDRIADSRKDPEWFRQKLVQDQSRFPREFIRWTPEEDALLRKLYKENKLTYKEIGERLGRSAGAVNNRLARIIIWDEQSSLKKAK
;
A
#
# COMPACT_ATOMS: atom_id res chain seq x y z
N MET A 1 9.81 19.24 48.16
CA MET A 1 10.42 19.87 46.98
C MET A 1 11.91 19.65 47.06
N SER A 2 12.51 18.95 46.09
CA SER A 2 13.96 18.76 46.06
C SER A 2 14.64 20.10 45.79
N CYS A 3 15.43 20.59 46.75
CA CYS A 3 16.18 21.83 46.62
C CYS A 3 17.31 21.65 45.60
N TRP A 4 17.59 22.67 44.80
CA TRP A 4 18.74 22.67 43.89
C TRP A 4 19.97 23.11 44.66
N SER A 5 21.02 22.29 44.64
CA SER A 5 22.31 22.66 45.21
C SER A 5 23.09 23.56 44.25
N ILE A 6 24.01 24.36 44.80
CA ILE A 6 24.87 25.25 44.02
C ILE A 6 25.69 24.46 42.99
N CYS A 7 26.19 23.28 43.36
CA CYS A 7 26.95 22.41 42.46
C CYS A 7 26.11 21.90 41.28
N GLU A 8 24.84 21.55 41.50
CA GLU A 8 23.93 21.13 40.43
C GLU A 8 23.62 22.30 39.48
N LEU A 9 23.41 23.50 40.02
CA LEU A 9 23.19 24.71 39.21
C LEU A 9 24.43 25.08 38.39
N GLN A 10 25.62 25.02 38.99
CA GLN A 10 26.88 25.26 38.28
C GLN A 10 27.08 24.26 37.13
N TYR A 11 26.87 22.97 37.40
CA TYR A 11 26.96 21.94 36.35
C TYR A 11 25.94 22.18 35.22
N MET A 12 24.73 22.65 35.53
CA MET A 12 23.78 23.06 34.50
C MET A 12 24.29 24.23 33.67
N ILE A 13 24.83 25.28 34.30
CA ILE A 13 25.36 26.44 33.58
C ILE A 13 26.47 26.03 32.59
N ASP A 14 27.38 25.16 33.03
CA ASP A 14 28.54 24.77 32.22
C ASP A 14 28.18 23.80 31.07
N TYR A 15 27.31 22.82 31.33
CA TYR A 15 27.15 21.69 30.40
C TYR A 15 25.76 21.60 29.73
N TYR A 16 24.77 22.39 30.14
CA TYR A 16 23.41 22.30 29.60
C TYR A 16 23.34 22.66 28.10
N LYS A 17 24.16 23.62 27.66
CA LYS A 17 24.20 24.08 26.27
C LYS A 17 24.59 22.95 25.30
N GLU A 18 25.59 22.15 25.68
CA GLU A 18 26.13 21.06 24.85
C GLU A 18 25.36 19.75 25.02
N LEU A 19 25.15 19.32 26.26
CA LEU A 19 24.63 17.99 26.59
C LEU A 19 23.10 17.93 26.51
N GLY A 20 22.43 19.04 26.78
CA GLY A 20 20.97 19.14 26.84
C GLY A 20 20.34 18.44 28.04
N PRO A 21 19.01 18.55 28.19
CA PRO A 21 18.31 18.20 29.42
C PRO A 21 18.46 16.72 29.80
N SER A 22 18.37 15.79 28.85
CA SER A 22 18.39 14.35 29.15
C SER A 22 19.75 13.86 29.68
N LYS A 23 20.87 14.37 29.16
CA LYS A 23 22.21 13.95 29.60
C LYS A 23 22.58 14.61 30.93
N VAL A 24 22.24 15.89 31.10
CA VAL A 24 22.43 16.59 32.37
C VAL A 24 21.59 15.94 33.47
N ALA A 25 20.33 15.62 33.20
CA ALA A 25 19.45 14.90 34.12
C ALA A 25 20.02 13.54 34.55
N LYS A 26 20.58 12.79 33.59
CA LYS A 26 21.24 11.51 33.88
C LYS A 26 22.44 11.67 34.80
N TYR A 27 23.26 12.70 34.62
CA TYR A 27 24.42 12.95 35.48
C TYR A 27 24.01 13.41 36.89
N LEU A 28 22.97 14.26 36.98
CA LEU A 28 22.48 14.79 38.25
C LEU A 28 21.52 13.84 38.98
N GLY A 29 21.16 12.70 38.38
CA GLY A 29 20.16 11.77 38.94
C GLY A 29 18.75 12.38 39.08
N ARG A 30 18.43 13.39 38.26
CA ARG A 30 17.15 14.12 38.30
C ARG A 30 16.25 13.77 37.12
N ASP A 31 14.97 14.12 37.23
CA ASP A 31 14.03 14.02 36.12
C ASP A 31 14.36 15.06 35.01
N PRO A 32 14.40 14.66 33.73
CA PRO A 32 14.69 15.58 32.62
C PRO A 32 13.77 16.79 32.52
N ASN A 33 12.49 16.66 32.88
CA ASN A 33 11.57 17.80 32.84
C ASN A 33 11.89 18.79 33.97
N SER A 34 12.26 18.30 35.15
CA SER A 34 12.73 19.16 36.25
C SER A 34 13.97 19.96 35.87
N VAL A 35 14.95 19.33 35.19
CA VAL A 35 16.13 20.03 34.65
C VAL A 35 15.72 21.06 33.59
N SER A 36 14.80 20.75 32.69
CA SER A 36 14.29 21.72 31.70
C SER A 36 13.55 22.90 32.33
N SER A 37 12.76 22.68 33.38
CA SER A 37 12.09 23.76 34.13
C SER A 37 13.10 24.67 34.81
N MET A 38 14.10 24.10 35.50
CA MET A 38 15.15 24.90 36.15
C MET A 38 16.02 25.64 35.13
N ALA A 39 16.35 25.04 33.99
CA ALA A 39 17.02 25.72 32.90
C ALA A 39 16.23 26.93 32.37
N GLY A 40 14.90 26.82 32.33
CA GLY A 40 14.02 27.94 32.02
C GLY A 40 14.12 29.09 33.02
N VAL A 41 14.20 28.78 34.32
CA VAL A 41 14.40 29.77 35.39
C VAL A 41 15.76 30.43 35.31
N LEU A 42 16.82 29.66 35.04
CA LEU A 42 18.20 30.15 34.87
C LEU A 42 18.43 30.89 33.54
N GLY A 43 17.45 30.90 32.63
CA GLY A 43 17.58 31.51 31.30
C GLY A 43 18.54 30.76 30.36
N ILE A 44 19.03 29.58 30.74
CA ILE A 44 19.95 28.79 29.91
C ILE A 44 19.17 27.96 28.88
N ARG A 45 19.55 28.10 27.62
CA ARG A 45 18.95 27.38 26.49
C ARG A 45 20.04 26.84 25.58
N ARG A 46 19.73 25.75 24.88
CA ARG A 46 20.58 25.28 23.79
C ARG A 46 20.46 26.25 22.61
N ASP A 47 21.54 26.39 21.85
CA ASP A 47 21.49 27.10 20.58
C ASP A 47 20.44 26.44 19.68
N ARG A 48 19.64 27.26 19.00
CA ARG A 48 18.71 26.75 18.01
C ARG A 48 19.51 26.14 16.86
N GLU A 49 19.02 25.03 16.31
CA GLU A 49 19.56 24.54 15.05
C GLU A 49 19.53 25.68 14.01
N PRO A 50 20.57 25.83 13.17
CA PRO A 50 20.60 26.83 12.12
C PRO A 50 19.37 26.75 11.21
N GLU A 51 18.97 27.84 10.57
CA GLU A 51 17.91 27.76 9.55
C GLU A 51 18.35 26.86 8.38
N TYR A 52 17.37 26.29 7.67
CA TYR A 52 17.67 25.50 6.47
C TYR A 52 18.08 26.46 5.36
N SER A 53 19.26 26.26 4.76
CA SER A 53 19.64 26.99 3.56
C SER A 53 18.80 26.54 2.36
N GLU A 54 18.81 27.32 1.28
CA GLU A 54 18.12 26.93 0.04
C GLU A 54 18.68 25.61 -0.53
N GLU A 55 19.99 25.39 -0.40
CA GLU A 55 20.65 24.14 -0.81
C GLU A 55 20.19 22.96 0.07
N ASP A 56 20.05 23.15 1.39
CA ASP A 56 19.52 22.13 2.29
C ASP A 56 18.08 21.75 1.89
N GLU A 57 17.25 22.73 1.55
CA GLU A 57 15.88 22.51 1.11
C GLU A 57 15.81 21.79 -0.25
N GLN A 58 16.62 22.22 -1.22
CA GLN A 58 16.72 21.58 -2.52
C GLN A 58 17.23 20.13 -2.38
N PHE A 59 18.24 19.92 -1.53
CA PHE A 59 18.75 18.60 -1.21
C PHE A 59 17.66 17.72 -0.58
N LEU A 60 16.90 18.26 0.37
CA LEU A 60 15.79 17.57 1.01
C LEU A 60 14.71 17.17 -0.01
N ARG A 61 14.27 18.10 -0.88
CA ARG A 61 13.29 17.85 -1.95
C ARG A 61 13.73 16.74 -2.90
N LYS A 62 14.97 16.83 -3.40
CA LYS A 62 15.54 15.91 -4.40
C LYS A 62 15.67 14.47 -3.87
N ASN A 63 15.94 14.33 -2.57
CA ASN A 63 16.24 13.04 -1.92
C ASN A 63 15.09 12.47 -1.10
N TRP A 64 14.01 13.24 -0.87
CA TRP A 64 12.83 12.76 -0.13
C TRP A 64 12.18 11.55 -0.82
N GLY A 65 12.15 10.42 -0.11
CA GLY A 65 11.67 9.13 -0.63
C GLY A 65 12.68 8.30 -1.42
N LYS A 66 13.85 8.86 -1.77
CA LYS A 66 14.99 8.12 -2.36
C LYS A 66 15.98 7.65 -1.31
N MET A 67 16.13 8.44 -0.25
CA MET A 67 16.98 8.14 0.91
C MET A 67 16.14 7.96 2.16
N THR A 68 16.68 7.27 3.17
CA THR A 68 16.08 7.22 4.50
C THR A 68 16.27 8.57 5.21
N VAL A 69 15.35 8.92 6.12
CA VAL A 69 15.45 10.16 6.93
C VAL A 69 16.80 10.24 7.63
N LYS A 70 17.24 9.14 8.25
CA LYS A 70 18.54 9.04 8.91
C LYS A 70 19.73 9.29 7.98
N ALA A 71 19.65 8.91 6.71
CA ALA A 71 20.71 9.20 5.75
C ALA A 71 20.71 10.69 5.35
N ILE A 72 19.52 11.30 5.20
CA ILE A 72 19.37 12.73 4.94
C ILE A 72 19.87 13.55 6.13
N ALA A 73 19.44 13.21 7.34
CA ALA A 73 19.81 13.86 8.59
C ALA A 73 21.32 13.85 8.83
N ARG A 74 21.98 12.71 8.62
CA ARG A 74 23.45 12.61 8.69
C ARG A 74 24.15 13.54 7.70
N ARG A 75 23.64 13.65 6.47
CA ARG A 75 24.23 14.49 5.43
C ARG A 75 24.02 15.98 5.69
N LEU A 76 22.86 16.34 6.23
CA LEU A 76 22.53 17.70 6.67
C LEU A 76 23.12 18.05 8.05
N LYS A 77 23.76 17.09 8.74
CA LYS A 77 24.24 17.22 10.13
C LYS A 77 23.15 17.70 11.11
N ARG A 78 21.92 17.21 10.93
CA ARG A 78 20.74 17.55 11.75
C ARG A 78 20.11 16.32 12.38
N SER A 79 19.20 16.56 13.33
CA SER A 79 18.38 15.50 13.92
C SER A 79 17.31 14.99 12.94
N ASP A 80 16.95 13.71 13.04
CA ASP A 80 15.91 13.08 12.22
C ASP A 80 14.56 13.84 12.35
N ALA A 81 14.23 14.26 13.58
CA ALA A 81 13.02 15.02 13.88
C ALA A 81 13.00 16.42 13.23
N SER A 82 14.16 17.08 13.11
CA SER A 82 14.27 18.37 12.41
C SER A 82 13.97 18.20 10.93
N VAL A 83 14.54 17.16 10.31
CA VAL A 83 14.31 16.83 8.90
C VAL A 83 12.84 16.51 8.63
N GLU A 84 12.19 15.73 9.49
CA GLU A 84 10.76 15.43 9.34
C GLU A 84 9.88 16.66 9.50
N THR A 85 10.15 17.51 10.50
CA THR A 85 9.43 18.76 10.72
C THR A 85 9.57 19.68 9.52
N LYS A 86 10.79 19.82 8.97
CA LYS A 86 11.02 20.63 7.77
C LYS A 86 10.31 20.05 6.55
N ALA A 87 10.33 18.73 6.34
CA ALA A 87 9.61 18.10 5.24
C ALA A 87 8.08 18.28 5.33
N LYS A 88 7.52 18.28 6.55
CA LYS A 88 6.10 18.62 6.79
C LYS A 88 5.81 20.09 6.43
N LYS A 89 6.66 21.03 6.86
CA LYS A 89 6.54 22.46 6.50
C LYS A 89 6.61 22.67 4.99
N LEU A 90 7.48 21.94 4.30
CA LEU A 90 7.63 21.94 2.84
C LEU A 90 6.56 21.12 2.10
N LYS A 91 5.62 20.49 2.82
CA LYS A 91 4.52 19.69 2.26
C LYS A 91 4.98 18.58 1.30
N LEU A 92 6.15 17.97 1.56
CA LEU A 92 6.73 16.92 0.72
C LEU A 92 5.96 15.58 0.77
N GLY A 93 5.02 15.46 1.71
CA GLY A 93 4.21 14.26 1.91
C GLY A 93 4.98 13.12 2.58
N PRO A 94 4.44 11.90 2.60
CA PRO A 94 5.11 10.76 3.20
C PRO A 94 6.35 10.36 2.39
N ILE A 95 7.27 9.67 3.07
CA ILE A 95 8.53 9.19 2.48
C ILE A 95 8.27 8.08 1.45
N TYR A 96 7.30 7.20 1.71
CA TYR A 96 6.87 6.20 0.74
C TYR A 96 6.18 6.88 -0.45
N ASN A 97 6.10 6.19 -1.58
CA ASN A 97 5.46 6.74 -2.76
C ASN A 97 3.93 6.70 -2.60
N PRO A 98 3.22 7.84 -2.51
CA PRO A 98 1.77 7.84 -2.30
C PRO A 98 1.03 7.24 -3.50
N GLY A 99 1.56 7.46 -4.70
CA GLY A 99 0.98 6.97 -5.95
C GLY A 99 1.21 5.49 -6.22
N TYR A 100 1.84 4.74 -5.30
CA TYR A 100 1.95 3.28 -5.39
C TYR A 100 1.00 2.62 -4.41
N PHE A 101 0.53 1.43 -4.76
CA PHE A 101 -0.37 0.65 -3.92
C PHE A 101 0.38 -0.13 -2.85
N THR A 102 -0.13 -0.07 -1.63
CA THR A 102 0.20 -1.02 -0.57
C THR A 102 -0.62 -2.31 -0.73
N GLN A 103 -0.14 -3.43 -0.17
CA GLN A 103 -0.85 -4.72 -0.24
C GLN A 103 -2.29 -4.62 0.29
N ASN A 104 -2.51 -3.87 1.38
CA ASN A 104 -3.85 -3.69 1.95
C ASN A 104 -4.77 -2.85 1.05
N GLU A 105 -4.23 -1.87 0.31
CA GLU A 105 -5.03 -1.13 -0.67
C GLU A 105 -5.41 -2.04 -1.84
N ILE A 106 -4.48 -2.86 -2.34
CA ILE A 106 -4.77 -3.83 -3.40
C ILE A 106 -5.84 -4.81 -2.93
N GLU A 107 -5.76 -5.33 -1.71
CA GLU A 107 -6.77 -6.23 -1.15
C GLU A 107 -8.15 -5.58 -1.09
N LYS A 108 -8.24 -4.33 -0.61
CA LYS A 108 -9.52 -3.59 -0.58
C LYS A 108 -10.09 -3.34 -1.97
N ILE A 109 -9.22 -3.06 -2.94
CA ILE A 109 -9.65 -2.78 -4.30
C ILE A 109 -10.02 -4.09 -4.96
N THR A 110 -9.10 -5.04 -5.12
CA THR A 110 -9.25 -6.25 -5.95
C THR A 110 -9.94 -7.43 -5.24
N GLY A 111 -10.08 -7.39 -3.91
CA GLY A 111 -10.56 -8.53 -3.11
C GLY A 111 -9.55 -9.67 -2.98
N ILE A 112 -8.31 -9.51 -3.48
CA ILE A 112 -7.25 -10.51 -3.32
C ILE A 112 -6.62 -10.39 -1.92
N ASN A 113 -6.63 -11.47 -1.15
CA ASN A 113 -6.03 -11.50 0.18
C ASN A 113 -4.54 -11.08 0.16
N HIS A 114 -4.11 -10.23 1.09
CA HIS A 114 -2.71 -9.78 1.19
C HIS A 114 -1.67 -10.92 1.29
N GLN A 115 -2.01 -12.07 1.87
CA GLN A 115 -1.11 -13.24 1.90
C GLN A 115 -0.93 -13.86 0.51
N SER A 116 -1.98 -13.90 -0.30
CA SER A 116 -1.88 -14.32 -1.70
C SER A 116 -1.04 -13.32 -2.50
N LEU A 117 -1.22 -12.01 -2.27
CA LEU A 117 -0.37 -10.98 -2.86
C LEU A 117 1.09 -11.14 -2.46
N LYS A 118 1.37 -11.43 -1.19
CA LYS A 118 2.71 -11.72 -0.70
C LYS A 118 3.32 -12.92 -1.45
N LYS A 119 2.56 -14.01 -1.61
CA LYS A 119 2.98 -15.19 -2.39
C LYS A 119 3.28 -14.82 -3.85
N TYR A 120 2.43 -14.03 -4.50
CA TYR A 120 2.66 -13.60 -5.89
C TYR A 120 3.90 -12.72 -6.03
N ILE A 121 4.18 -11.88 -5.05
CA ILE A 121 5.42 -11.08 -5.02
C ILE A 121 6.64 -11.98 -4.84
N ASP A 122 6.57 -12.93 -3.90
CA ASP A 122 7.69 -13.81 -3.59
C ASP A 122 7.95 -14.81 -4.76
N GLN A 123 6.92 -15.16 -5.53
CA GLN A 123 7.03 -15.94 -6.77
C GLN A 123 7.45 -15.11 -8.01
N GLY A 124 7.60 -13.79 -7.88
CA GLY A 124 7.98 -12.91 -8.99
C GLY A 124 6.87 -12.60 -10.00
N LEU A 125 5.63 -13.05 -9.76
CA LEU A 125 4.45 -12.75 -10.58
C LEU A 125 4.04 -11.27 -10.47
N LEU A 126 4.26 -10.66 -9.31
CA LEU A 126 3.93 -9.26 -9.05
C LEU A 126 5.19 -8.53 -8.56
N LYS A 127 5.71 -7.59 -9.35
CA LYS A 127 6.90 -6.84 -8.98
C LYS A 127 6.53 -5.80 -7.92
N ALA A 128 7.23 -5.81 -6.79
CA ALA A 128 7.03 -4.85 -5.73
C ALA A 128 8.35 -4.14 -5.39
N THR A 129 8.25 -2.82 -5.21
CA THR A 129 9.35 -1.97 -4.76
C THR A 129 9.23 -1.75 -3.25
N ARG A 130 10.36 -1.74 -2.53
CA ARG A 130 10.37 -1.40 -1.10
C ARG A 130 10.56 0.11 -0.90
N SER A 131 9.70 0.70 -0.07
CA SER A 131 9.85 2.10 0.33
C SER A 131 11.09 2.30 1.20
N LYS A 132 11.64 3.52 1.23
CA LYS A 132 12.81 3.85 2.04
C LYS A 132 12.38 4.24 3.46
N SER A 133 11.98 3.26 4.25
CA SER A 133 11.65 3.44 5.68
C SER A 133 12.68 2.74 6.56
N GLU A 134 12.79 3.18 7.83
CA GLU A 134 13.79 2.72 8.79
C GLU A 134 13.69 1.21 9.08
N LYS A 135 12.49 0.64 9.08
CA LYS A 135 12.23 -0.80 9.35
C LYS A 135 12.12 -1.65 8.07
N GLY A 136 13.03 -1.47 7.11
CA GLY A 136 13.12 -2.33 5.90
C GLY A 136 12.08 -2.06 4.80
N GLY A 137 11.33 -0.96 4.91
CA GLY A 137 10.44 -0.49 3.85
C GLY A 137 9.15 -1.29 3.69
N ARG A 138 8.06 -0.59 3.39
CA ARG A 138 6.80 -1.23 2.98
C ARG A 138 6.93 -1.69 1.53
N LYS A 139 6.47 -2.91 1.21
CA LYS A 139 6.34 -3.37 -0.18
C LYS A 139 5.21 -2.58 -0.86
N GLN A 140 5.50 -1.97 -2.01
CA GLN A 140 4.56 -1.18 -2.80
C GLN A 140 4.59 -1.62 -4.26
N VAL A 141 3.44 -1.59 -4.93
CA VAL A 141 3.25 -1.99 -6.33
C VAL A 141 2.88 -0.75 -7.12
N SER A 142 3.50 -0.55 -8.29
CA SER A 142 3.16 0.59 -9.14
C SER A 142 1.78 0.38 -9.80
N PRO A 143 1.07 1.46 -10.16
CA PRO A 143 -0.23 1.33 -10.82
C PRO A 143 -0.17 0.52 -12.13
N LYS A 144 0.85 0.78 -12.96
CA LYS A 144 1.11 0.05 -14.21
C LYS A 144 1.38 -1.44 -14.00
N GLU A 145 2.13 -1.76 -12.94
CA GLU A 145 2.43 -3.14 -12.58
C GLU A 145 1.19 -3.89 -12.11
N LEU A 146 0.33 -3.23 -11.31
CA LEU A 146 -0.93 -3.81 -10.89
C LEU A 146 -1.87 -4.04 -12.08
N GLU A 147 -1.96 -3.09 -13.00
CA GLU A 147 -2.75 -3.25 -14.23
C GLU A 147 -2.25 -4.43 -15.07
N ARG A 148 -0.94 -4.53 -15.31
CA ARG A 148 -0.34 -5.66 -16.03
C ARG A 148 -0.66 -7.00 -15.35
N PHE A 149 -0.51 -7.07 -14.03
CA PHE A 149 -0.80 -8.30 -13.29
C PHE A 149 -2.27 -8.73 -13.45
N LEU A 150 -3.22 -7.78 -13.39
CA LEU A 150 -4.64 -8.09 -13.47
C LEU A 150 -5.09 -8.49 -14.88
N SER A 151 -4.48 -7.93 -15.92
CA SER A 151 -4.75 -8.29 -17.31
C SER A 151 -4.16 -9.66 -17.68
N GLU A 152 -2.94 -9.96 -17.24
CA GLU A 152 -2.25 -11.22 -17.53
C GLU A 152 -2.76 -12.41 -16.69
N ASN A 153 -3.41 -12.15 -15.54
CA ASN A 153 -3.80 -13.21 -14.60
C ASN A 153 -5.29 -13.11 -14.20
N PRO A 154 -6.25 -13.24 -15.14
CA PRO A 154 -7.68 -13.12 -14.85
C PRO A 154 -8.23 -14.23 -13.94
N ASP A 155 -7.52 -15.35 -13.79
CA ASP A 155 -7.87 -16.46 -12.90
C ASP A 155 -7.60 -16.14 -11.41
N LYS A 156 -6.67 -15.23 -11.12
CA LYS A 156 -6.20 -14.94 -9.75
C LYS A 156 -7.05 -13.92 -8.99
N TRP A 157 -8.05 -13.33 -9.65
CA TRP A 157 -8.93 -12.33 -9.06
C TRP A 157 -10.34 -12.37 -9.66
N ASP A 158 -11.30 -11.76 -8.95
CA ASP A 158 -12.71 -11.77 -9.31
C ASP A 158 -13.22 -10.32 -9.34
N SER A 159 -13.66 -9.88 -10.53
CA SER A 159 -14.14 -8.51 -10.72
C SER A 159 -15.44 -8.21 -9.98
N ARG A 160 -16.23 -9.21 -9.60
CA ARG A 160 -17.46 -9.00 -8.79
C ARG A 160 -17.17 -8.50 -7.39
N LYS A 161 -15.99 -8.82 -6.86
CA LYS A 161 -15.52 -8.33 -5.56
C LYS A 161 -14.97 -6.90 -5.65
N SER A 162 -14.83 -6.35 -6.86
CA SER A 162 -14.20 -5.06 -7.09
C SER A 162 -14.92 -4.21 -8.12
N LYS A 163 -15.70 -3.23 -7.64
CA LYS A 163 -16.47 -2.35 -8.52
C LYS A 163 -15.64 -1.21 -9.14
N ASP A 164 -14.44 -0.90 -8.63
CA ASP A 164 -13.72 0.34 -8.96
C ASP A 164 -12.20 0.16 -9.15
N VAL A 165 -11.72 -1.00 -9.61
CA VAL A 165 -10.26 -1.25 -9.81
C VAL A 165 -9.62 -0.17 -10.68
N ILE A 166 -10.15 0.04 -11.89
CA ILE A 166 -9.56 0.92 -12.90
C ILE A 166 -9.55 2.36 -12.40
N LYS A 167 -10.65 2.80 -11.76
CA LYS A 167 -10.74 4.11 -11.13
C LYS A 167 -9.68 4.31 -10.04
N ALA A 168 -9.43 3.29 -9.23
CA ALA A 168 -8.40 3.36 -8.19
C ALA A 168 -6.98 3.42 -8.78
N ILE A 169 -6.69 2.64 -9.84
CA ILE A 169 -5.41 2.68 -10.58
C ILE A 169 -5.16 4.09 -11.11
N ARG A 170 -6.12 4.67 -11.85
CA ARG A 170 -6.03 6.03 -12.40
C ARG A 170 -5.83 7.08 -11.30
N LYS A 171 -6.51 6.95 -10.16
CA LYS A 171 -6.33 7.85 -9.01
C LYS A 171 -4.89 7.81 -8.50
N LYS A 172 -4.29 6.63 -8.39
CA LYS A 172 -2.89 6.48 -7.94
C LYS A 172 -1.88 7.02 -8.95
N GLU A 173 -2.14 6.89 -10.25
CA GLU A 173 -1.30 7.52 -11.29
C GLU A 173 -1.32 9.05 -11.17
N LEU A 174 -2.50 9.64 -10.97
CA LEU A 174 -2.61 11.08 -10.74
C LEU A 174 -1.90 11.52 -9.46
N GLU A 175 -2.00 10.74 -8.37
CA GLU A 175 -1.25 11.00 -7.13
C GLU A 175 0.26 10.93 -7.37
N TYR A 176 0.74 9.96 -8.16
CA TYR A 176 2.16 9.84 -8.51
C TYR A 176 2.66 11.10 -9.23
N GLU A 177 1.96 11.56 -10.28
CA GLU A 177 2.38 12.75 -11.02
C GLU A 177 2.35 14.01 -10.15
N LYS A 178 1.31 14.19 -9.31
CA LYS A 178 1.26 15.30 -8.34
C LYS A 178 2.45 15.28 -7.38
N THR A 179 2.85 14.11 -6.92
CA THR A 179 3.99 13.98 -5.99
C THR A 179 5.33 14.22 -6.68
N LYS A 180 5.45 13.85 -7.96
CA LYS A 180 6.62 14.14 -8.78
C LYS A 180 6.78 15.65 -8.95
N VAL A 181 5.73 16.35 -9.38
CA VAL A 181 5.74 17.82 -9.53
C VAL A 181 6.15 18.52 -8.23
N ARG A 182 5.51 18.16 -7.09
CA ARG A 182 5.84 18.73 -5.77
C ARG A 182 7.29 18.54 -5.35
N ARG A 183 7.93 17.44 -5.75
CA ARG A 183 9.32 17.10 -5.38
C ARG A 183 10.35 17.69 -6.34
N THR A 184 9.96 18.03 -7.57
CA THR A 184 10.88 18.46 -8.62
C THR A 184 10.99 19.98 -8.70
N GLU A 185 9.94 20.72 -8.34
CA GLU A 185 9.91 22.17 -8.50
C GLU A 185 9.62 22.91 -7.19
N GLY A 186 10.41 23.95 -6.90
CA GLY A 186 9.84 25.16 -6.35
C GLY A 186 9.10 25.82 -7.51
N ALA A 187 7.77 25.76 -7.52
CA ALA A 187 7.00 26.43 -8.56
C ALA A 187 7.38 27.92 -8.54
N ILE A 188 8.07 28.37 -9.58
CA ILE A 188 8.35 29.79 -9.78
C ILE A 188 7.14 30.30 -10.55
N ASP A 189 6.32 31.15 -9.90
CA ASP A 189 5.24 31.85 -10.57
C ASP A 189 5.85 32.80 -11.61
N ARG A 190 5.93 32.33 -12.86
CA ARG A 190 6.35 33.13 -14.00
C ARG A 190 5.11 33.77 -14.62
N LYS A 191 5.10 35.10 -14.70
CA LYS A 191 4.08 35.81 -15.47
C LYS A 191 4.33 35.57 -16.96
N VAL A 192 3.27 35.28 -17.69
CA VAL A 192 3.33 35.15 -19.16
C VAL A 192 3.59 36.53 -19.75
N PRO A 193 4.68 36.73 -20.52
CA PRO A 193 4.92 37.99 -21.22
C PRO A 193 3.77 38.35 -22.17
N GLU A 194 3.44 39.64 -22.29
CA GLU A 194 2.31 40.11 -23.11
C GLU A 194 2.42 39.70 -24.58
N ILE A 195 3.63 39.71 -25.12
CA ILE A 195 3.94 39.39 -26.52
C ILE A 195 3.49 37.96 -26.91
N ILE A 196 3.49 37.03 -25.96
CA ILE A 196 3.12 35.63 -26.22
C ILE A 196 1.75 35.26 -25.64
N ARG A 197 1.02 36.21 -25.06
CA ARG A 197 -0.23 35.92 -24.32
C ARG A 197 -1.25 35.24 -25.22
N ASP A 198 -1.49 35.75 -26.42
CA ASP A 198 -2.52 35.23 -27.32
C ASP A 198 -2.15 33.84 -27.87
N ARG A 199 -0.91 33.67 -28.34
CA ARG A 199 -0.40 32.34 -28.78
C ARG A 199 -0.39 31.32 -27.64
N PHE A 200 -0.10 31.77 -26.42
CA PHE A 200 -0.14 30.92 -25.24
C PHE A 200 -1.57 30.52 -24.88
N ILE A 201 -2.55 31.43 -25.01
CA ILE A 201 -3.97 31.12 -24.81
C ILE A 201 -4.43 30.07 -25.82
N GLU A 202 -4.13 30.24 -27.11
CA GLU A 202 -4.45 29.24 -28.15
C GLU A 202 -3.81 27.88 -27.85
N PHE A 203 -2.54 27.88 -27.46
CA PHE A 203 -1.85 26.66 -27.05
C PHE A 203 -2.50 25.99 -25.83
N VAL A 204 -2.87 26.75 -24.80
CA VAL A 204 -3.55 26.23 -23.61
C VAL A 204 -4.92 25.66 -23.95
N VAL A 205 -5.69 26.35 -24.79
CA VAL A 205 -7.00 25.87 -25.28
C VAL A 205 -6.82 24.55 -26.03
N GLN A 206 -5.83 24.46 -26.92
CA GLN A 206 -5.58 23.24 -27.67
C GLN A 206 -5.12 22.09 -26.76
N VAL A 207 -4.21 22.36 -25.81
CA VAL A 207 -3.79 21.38 -24.80
C VAL A 207 -4.98 20.94 -23.94
N ALA A 208 -5.91 21.84 -23.63
CA ALA A 208 -7.12 21.52 -22.88
C ALA A 208 -8.10 20.66 -23.69
N MET A 209 -8.27 20.92 -24.98
CA MET A 209 -9.07 20.10 -25.90
C MET A 209 -8.47 18.70 -26.05
N ASP A 210 -7.17 18.61 -26.35
CA ASP A 210 -6.43 17.35 -26.42
C ASP A 210 -6.49 16.58 -25.09
N ALA A 211 -6.38 17.30 -23.96
CA ALA A 211 -6.53 16.70 -22.65
C ALA A 211 -7.95 16.20 -22.41
N SER A 212 -8.98 16.94 -22.85
CA SER A 212 -10.39 16.53 -22.74
C SER A 212 -10.65 15.25 -23.53
N ASP A 213 -10.14 15.14 -24.75
CA ASP A 213 -10.31 13.96 -25.59
C ASP A 213 -9.55 12.75 -25.01
N ARG A 214 -8.31 12.97 -24.53
CA ARG A 214 -7.56 11.95 -23.76
C ARG A 214 -8.28 11.57 -22.47
N ILE A 215 -8.95 12.50 -21.80
CA ILE A 215 -9.76 12.24 -20.60
C ILE A 215 -11.01 11.43 -20.96
N ALA A 216 -11.67 11.71 -22.09
CA ALA A 216 -12.83 10.97 -22.56
C ALA A 216 -12.47 9.52 -22.91
N ASP A 217 -11.37 9.31 -23.63
CA ASP A 217 -10.87 7.96 -23.94
C ASP A 217 -10.27 7.26 -22.73
N SER A 218 -9.62 7.98 -21.81
CA SER A 218 -9.19 7.39 -20.54
C SER A 218 -10.33 7.22 -19.54
N ARG A 219 -11.58 7.67 -19.78
CA ARG A 219 -12.73 7.30 -18.95
C ARG A 219 -13.26 5.93 -19.30
N LYS A 220 -13.13 5.53 -20.56
CA LYS A 220 -13.52 4.21 -21.05
C LYS A 220 -12.70 3.14 -20.35
N ASP A 221 -13.35 2.12 -19.78
CA ASP A 221 -12.63 1.00 -19.18
C ASP A 221 -11.85 0.24 -20.26
N PRO A 222 -10.65 -0.29 -19.95
CA PRO A 222 -9.89 -1.10 -20.89
C PRO A 222 -10.69 -2.30 -21.40
N GLU A 223 -10.47 -2.69 -22.65
CA GLU A 223 -11.24 -3.77 -23.29
C GLU A 223 -11.11 -5.10 -22.52
N TRP A 224 -9.90 -5.44 -22.08
CA TRP A 224 -9.63 -6.63 -21.28
C TRP A 224 -10.46 -6.66 -19.99
N PHE A 225 -10.68 -5.49 -19.36
CA PHE A 225 -11.45 -5.38 -18.13
C PHE A 225 -12.95 -5.56 -18.39
N ARG A 226 -13.47 -5.03 -19.51
CA ARG A 226 -14.87 -5.26 -19.92
C ARG A 226 -15.15 -6.72 -20.22
N GLN A 227 -14.27 -7.38 -20.96
CA GLN A 227 -14.38 -8.82 -21.24
C GLN A 227 -14.38 -9.64 -19.94
N LYS A 228 -13.51 -9.27 -19.00
CA LYS A 228 -13.43 -9.88 -17.68
C LYS A 228 -14.71 -9.68 -16.85
N LEU A 229 -15.31 -8.49 -16.87
CA LEU A 229 -16.59 -8.23 -16.20
C LEU A 229 -17.70 -9.14 -16.73
N VAL A 230 -17.82 -9.24 -18.06
CA VAL A 230 -18.81 -10.14 -18.70
C VAL A 230 -18.56 -11.59 -18.31
N GLN A 231 -17.29 -12.03 -18.32
CA GLN A 231 -16.91 -13.40 -17.95
C GLN A 231 -17.21 -13.71 -16.48
N ASP A 232 -16.94 -12.80 -15.55
CA ASP A 232 -17.21 -13.06 -14.13
C ASP A 232 -18.68 -12.92 -13.76
N GLN A 233 -19.43 -12.04 -14.44
CA GLN A 233 -20.88 -11.93 -14.29
C GLN A 233 -21.61 -13.21 -14.76
N SER A 234 -21.11 -13.86 -15.82
CA SER A 234 -21.67 -15.13 -16.29
C SER A 234 -21.28 -16.34 -15.44
N ARG A 235 -20.29 -16.22 -14.53
CA ARG A 235 -19.96 -17.28 -13.57
C ARG A 235 -21.05 -17.36 -12.50
N PHE A 236 -21.71 -18.51 -12.39
CA PHE A 236 -22.64 -18.80 -11.31
C PHE A 236 -22.00 -18.49 -9.93
N PRO A 237 -22.73 -17.81 -9.01
CA PRO A 237 -22.27 -17.61 -7.65
C PRO A 237 -21.94 -18.95 -7.01
N ARG A 238 -20.80 -19.07 -6.32
CA ARG A 238 -20.51 -20.24 -5.49
C ARG A 238 -21.31 -20.13 -4.20
N GLU A 239 -22.62 -20.30 -4.29
CA GLU A 239 -23.45 -20.42 -3.09
C GLU A 239 -23.11 -21.73 -2.38
N PHE A 240 -23.15 -21.70 -1.05
CA PHE A 240 -22.96 -22.88 -0.21
C PHE A 240 -24.23 -23.73 -0.26
N ILE A 241 -24.52 -24.29 -1.44
CA ILE A 241 -25.70 -25.13 -1.66
C ILE A 241 -25.49 -26.42 -0.84
N ARG A 242 -26.41 -26.71 0.08
CA ARG A 242 -26.38 -27.97 0.85
C ARG A 242 -26.59 -29.14 -0.12
N TRP A 243 -25.99 -30.28 0.18
CA TRP A 243 -26.25 -31.50 -0.60
C TRP A 243 -27.60 -32.07 -0.19
N THR A 244 -28.45 -32.39 -1.17
CA THR A 244 -29.70 -33.11 -0.93
C THR A 244 -29.46 -34.62 -0.92
N PRO A 245 -30.32 -35.41 -0.25
CA PRO A 245 -30.23 -36.87 -0.29
C PRO A 245 -30.30 -37.45 -1.72
N GLU A 246 -31.04 -36.78 -2.62
CA GLU A 246 -31.18 -37.14 -4.04
C GLU A 246 -29.87 -36.91 -4.81
N GLU A 247 -29.23 -35.75 -4.60
CA GLU A 247 -27.91 -35.44 -5.17
C GLU A 247 -26.85 -36.45 -4.68
N ASP A 248 -26.89 -36.86 -3.40
CA ASP A 248 -25.99 -37.87 -2.86
C ASP A 248 -26.22 -39.26 -3.49
N ALA A 249 -27.48 -39.64 -3.73
CA ALA A 249 -27.81 -40.90 -4.39
C ALA A 249 -27.32 -40.91 -5.85
N LEU A 250 -27.51 -39.80 -6.56
CA LEU A 250 -27.02 -39.62 -7.93
C LEU A 250 -25.49 -39.60 -7.97
N LEU A 251 -24.83 -38.92 -7.03
CA LEU A 251 -23.39 -38.91 -6.90
C LEU A 251 -22.81 -40.30 -6.63
N ARG A 252 -23.43 -41.10 -5.74
CA ARG A 252 -23.06 -42.50 -5.51
C ARG A 252 -23.14 -43.34 -6.78
N LYS A 253 -24.23 -43.18 -7.55
CA LYS A 253 -24.44 -43.90 -8.80
C LYS A 253 -23.36 -43.55 -9.84
N LEU A 254 -23.16 -42.26 -10.10
CA LEU A 254 -22.17 -41.78 -11.07
C LEU A 254 -20.74 -42.16 -10.70
N TYR A 255 -20.41 -42.15 -9.40
CA TYR A 255 -19.09 -42.58 -8.92
C TYR A 255 -18.89 -44.10 -9.04
N LYS A 256 -19.90 -44.92 -8.68
CA LYS A 256 -19.86 -46.38 -8.85
C LYS A 256 -19.74 -46.82 -10.31
N GLU A 257 -20.34 -46.06 -11.23
CA GLU A 257 -20.20 -46.31 -12.67
C GLU A 257 -18.75 -46.11 -13.17
N ASN A 258 -17.91 -45.36 -12.44
CA ASN A 258 -16.47 -45.14 -12.69
C ASN A 258 -16.08 -44.73 -14.13
N LYS A 259 -17.01 -44.12 -14.87
CA LYS A 259 -16.83 -43.70 -16.27
C LYS A 259 -16.55 -42.21 -16.43
N LEU A 260 -16.74 -41.43 -15.36
CA LEU A 260 -16.71 -39.97 -15.41
C LEU A 260 -15.66 -39.44 -14.44
N THR A 261 -14.91 -38.45 -14.90
CA THR A 261 -14.00 -37.67 -14.06
C THR A 261 -14.78 -36.81 -13.07
N TYR A 262 -14.15 -36.39 -11.96
CA TYR A 262 -14.80 -35.49 -11.00
C TYR A 262 -15.23 -34.16 -11.61
N LYS A 263 -14.58 -33.73 -12.70
CA LYS A 263 -14.97 -32.55 -13.45
C LYS A 263 -16.31 -32.76 -14.16
N GLU A 264 -16.46 -33.86 -14.89
CA GLU A 264 -17.68 -34.20 -15.63
C GLU A 264 -18.86 -34.52 -14.69
N ILE A 265 -18.60 -35.18 -13.55
CA ILE A 265 -19.61 -35.40 -12.50
C ILE A 265 -20.06 -34.05 -11.93
N GLY A 266 -19.13 -33.13 -11.68
CA GLY A 266 -19.43 -31.78 -11.23
C GLY A 266 -20.30 -31.01 -12.22
N GLU A 267 -19.95 -31.03 -13.51
CA GLU A 267 -20.72 -30.36 -14.57
C GLU A 267 -22.16 -30.87 -14.65
N ARG A 268 -22.39 -32.20 -14.55
CA ARG A 268 -23.74 -32.78 -14.53
C ARG A 268 -24.57 -32.39 -13.30
N LEU A 269 -23.91 -32.26 -12.14
CA LEU A 269 -24.57 -31.88 -10.88
C LEU A 269 -24.64 -30.36 -10.68
N GLY A 270 -24.12 -29.56 -11.60
CA GLY A 270 -23.97 -28.10 -11.40
C GLY A 270 -23.03 -27.73 -10.25
N ARG A 271 -22.10 -28.61 -9.86
CA ARG A 271 -21.15 -28.42 -8.76
C ARG A 271 -19.71 -28.38 -9.28
N SER A 272 -18.81 -27.80 -8.48
CA SER A 272 -17.37 -27.86 -8.80
C SER A 272 -16.79 -29.25 -8.53
N ALA A 273 -15.76 -29.65 -9.28
CA ALA A 273 -15.04 -30.91 -9.08
C ALA A 273 -14.54 -31.09 -7.62
N GLY A 274 -14.09 -30.01 -6.99
CA GLY A 274 -13.68 -30.02 -5.58
C GLY A 274 -14.84 -30.27 -4.61
N ALA A 275 -16.04 -29.77 -4.91
CA ALA A 275 -17.23 -30.04 -4.11
C ALA A 275 -17.63 -31.52 -4.18
N VAL A 276 -17.52 -32.14 -5.36
CA VAL A 276 -17.72 -33.58 -5.56
C VAL A 276 -16.71 -34.39 -4.74
N ASN A 277 -15.41 -34.09 -4.87
CA ASN A 277 -14.36 -34.77 -4.09
C ASN A 277 -14.57 -34.66 -2.57
N ASN A 278 -14.86 -33.44 -2.08
CA ASN A 278 -15.11 -33.19 -0.67
C ASN A 278 -16.38 -33.89 -0.16
N ARG A 279 -17.40 -34.07 -1.02
CA ARG A 279 -18.62 -34.80 -0.65
C ARG A 279 -18.39 -36.30 -0.61
N LEU A 280 -17.73 -36.87 -1.62
CA LEU A 280 -17.37 -38.29 -1.67
C LEU A 280 -16.55 -38.72 -0.45
N ALA A 281 -15.65 -37.86 0.05
CA ALA A 281 -14.89 -38.12 1.27
C ALA A 281 -15.74 -38.21 2.55
N ARG A 282 -17.02 -37.77 2.51
CA ARG A 282 -17.90 -37.70 3.69
C ARG A 282 -19.11 -38.64 3.61
N ILE A 283 -19.52 -39.05 2.42
CA ILE A 283 -20.66 -39.96 2.23
C ILE A 283 -20.19 -41.41 2.20
N ILE A 284 -20.99 -42.31 2.76
CA ILE A 284 -20.75 -43.75 2.62
C ILE A 284 -21.10 -44.14 1.18
N ILE A 285 -20.12 -44.71 0.46
CA ILE A 285 -20.25 -45.03 -0.97
C ILE A 285 -20.75 -46.46 -1.16
N TRP A 286 -20.23 -47.39 -0.36
CA TRP A 286 -20.54 -48.81 -0.42
C TRP A 286 -21.45 -49.15 0.77
N ASP A 287 -22.69 -49.55 0.51
CA ASP A 287 -23.58 -50.04 1.55
C ASP A 287 -23.02 -51.37 2.07
N GLU A 288 -22.83 -51.52 3.38
CA GLU A 288 -22.43 -52.77 4.04
C GLU A 288 -23.56 -53.82 4.00
N GLN A 289 -23.90 -54.31 2.81
CA GLN A 289 -24.73 -55.50 2.66
C GLN A 289 -24.06 -56.56 1.79
N SER A 290 -22.88 -57.02 2.25
CA SER A 290 -22.26 -58.23 1.70
C SER A 290 -21.40 -58.99 2.72
N SER A 291 -21.95 -59.31 3.90
CA SER A 291 -21.30 -60.28 4.81
C SER A 291 -22.21 -61.17 5.67
N LEU A 292 -23.54 -61.17 5.47
CA LEU A 292 -24.45 -62.15 6.12
C LEU A 292 -25.03 -63.20 5.16
N LYS A 293 -24.24 -63.63 4.16
CA LYS A 293 -24.49 -64.88 3.44
C LYS A 293 -23.34 -65.85 3.68
N LYS A 294 -23.45 -66.64 4.75
CA LYS A 294 -23.13 -68.08 4.86
C LYS A 294 -22.83 -68.44 6.32
N ALA A 295 -23.83 -68.98 7.00
CA ALA A 295 -23.66 -70.11 7.91
C ALA A 295 -24.98 -70.88 7.83
N LYS A 296 -24.94 -72.02 7.14
CA LYS A 296 -26.00 -73.01 7.09
C LYS A 296 -25.50 -74.21 7.88
#